data_AF-Q734K1-F1
#
_entry.id   AF-Q734K1-F1
#
_cell.length_a   1.000
_cell.length_b   1.000
_cell.length_c   1.000
_cell.angle_alpha   90.00
_cell.angle_beta   90.00
_cell.angle_gamma   90.00
#
_symmetry.space_group_name_H-M   'P 1'
#
loop_
_entity.id
_entity.type
_entity.pdbx_description
1 polymer ?
#
loop_
_entity_poly.entity_id
_entity_poly.type
_entity_poly.pdbx_seq_one_letter_code
_entity_poly.pdbx_strand_id
1 'polypeptide(L)' 'MNGANLRGADLIGADLRDADIRGADFTNSIFLTQVQVNAARGDKHTKLPKMLSRPSHWGA' A
#
# COMPACT_ATOMS: atom_id res chain seq x y z
N MET A 1 12.77 6.59 8.86
CA MET A 1 12.44 7.32 7.62
C MET A 1 10.92 7.44 7.58
N ASN A 2 10.38 8.66 7.43
CA ASN A 2 8.95 8.86 7.27
C ASN A 2 8.52 8.23 5.94
N GLY A 3 7.57 7.29 5.96
CA GLY A 3 7.16 6.56 4.76
C GLY A 3 6.66 7.48 3.64
N ALA A 4 6.65 6.97 2.40
CA ALA A 4 6.30 7.75 1.22
C ALA A 4 4.86 8.29 1.28
N ASN A 5 4.67 9.55 0.91
CA ASN A 5 3.34 10.14 0.74
C ASN A 5 2.86 9.89 -0.69
N LEU A 6 1.93 8.95 -0.85
CA LEU A 6 1.35 8.54 -2.13
C LEU A 6 -0.16 8.81 -2.17
N ARG A 7 -0.61 9.81 -1.41
CA ARG A 7 -2.01 10.19 -1.34
C ARG A 7 -2.48 10.72 -2.69
N GLY A 8 -3.59 10.18 -3.19
CA GLY A 8 -4.15 10.57 -4.49
C GLY A 8 -3.34 10.10 -5.70
N ALA A 9 -2.30 9.28 -5.51
CA ALA A 9 -1.50 8.76 -6.61
C ALA A 9 -2.32 7.84 -7.52
N ASP A 10 -2.03 7.88 -8.81
CA ASP A 10 -2.50 6.91 -9.81
C ASP A 10 -1.51 5.74 -9.85
N LEU A 11 -1.98 4.54 -9.50
CA LEU A 11 -1.18 3.31 -9.47
C LEU A 11 -1.56 2.31 -10.55
N ILE A 12 -2.16 2.78 -11.66
CA ILE A 12 -2.42 1.94 -12.82
C ILE A 12 -1.10 1.36 -13.36
N GLY A 13 -1.05 0.04 -13.50
CA GLY A 13 0.13 -0.67 -14.00
C GLY A 13 1.33 -0.70 -13.05
N ALA A 14 1.23 -0.15 -11.83
CA ALA A 14 2.32 -0.22 -10.86
C ALA A 14 2.59 -1.67 -10.43
N ASP A 15 3.85 -2.10 -10.50
CA ASP A 15 4.28 -3.37 -9.97
C ASP A 15 4.73 -3.20 -8.50
N LEU A 16 3.95 -3.74 -7.57
CA LEU A 16 4.24 -3.70 -6.13
C LEU A 16 4.66 -5.06 -5.57
N ARG A 17 4.93 -6.06 -6.42
CA ARG A 17 5.38 -7.38 -5.97
C ARG A 17 6.70 -7.25 -5.20
N ASP A 18 6.70 -7.75 -3.97
CA ASP A 18 7.80 -7.67 -3.00
C ASP A 18 8.28 -6.25 -2.67
N ALA A 19 7.60 -5.21 -3.13
CA ALA A 19 7.94 -3.83 -2.85
C ALA A 19 7.79 -3.52 -1.36
N ASP A 20 8.77 -2.83 -0.79
CA ASP A 20 8.71 -2.35 0.59
C ASP A 20 7.94 -1.03 0.66
N ILE A 21 6.71 -1.12 1.16
CA ILE A 21 5.78 0.01 1.30
C ILE A 21 5.46 0.31 2.76
N ARG A 22 6.31 -0.16 3.69
CA ARG A 22 6.15 0.06 5.14
C ARG A 22 6.10 1.54 5.46
N GLY A 23 5.10 1.93 6.26
CA GLY A 23 4.86 3.31 6.64
C GLY A 23 4.36 4.26 5.53
N ALA A 24 4.19 3.80 4.28
CA ALA A 24 3.68 4.65 3.20
C ALA A 24 2.19 4.99 3.36
N ASP A 25 1.78 6.16 2.88
CA ASP A 25 0.40 6.63 2.92
C ASP A 25 -0.22 6.62 1.52
N PHE A 26 -1.06 5.61 1.24
CA PHE A 26 -1.84 5.47 0.01
C PHE A 26 -3.28 5.98 0.16
N THR A 27 -3.58 6.80 1.18
CA THR A 27 -4.94 7.32 1.37
C THR A 27 -5.43 8.01 0.10
N ASN A 28 -6.61 7.61 -0.39
CA ASN A 28 -7.22 8.12 -1.62
C ASN A 28 -6.42 7.87 -2.92
N SER A 29 -5.41 6.99 -2.94
CA SER A 29 -4.82 6.55 -4.20
C SER A 29 -5.87 5.85 -5.07
N ILE A 30 -5.76 6.00 -6.39
CA ILE A 30 -6.64 5.37 -7.36
C ILE A 30 -5.93 4.22 -8.06
N PHE A 31 -6.72 3.23 -8.50
CA PHE A 31 -6.25 2.02 -9.18
C PHE A 31 -5.29 1.11 -8.39
N LEU A 32 -5.04 1.39 -7.11
CA LEU A 32 -4.45 0.41 -6.20
C LEU A 32 -5.47 -0.72 -5.97
N THR A 33 -5.03 -1.96 -6.15
CA THR A 33 -5.86 -3.15 -6.02
C THR A 33 -5.48 -3.97 -4.80
N GLN A 34 -6.40 -4.80 -4.30
CA GLN A 34 -6.10 -5.73 -3.21
C GLN A 34 -5.00 -6.72 -3.57
N VAL A 35 -4.90 -7.14 -4.85
CA VAL A 35 -3.84 -8.05 -5.31
C VAL A 35 -2.46 -7.40 -5.22
N GLN A 36 -2.33 -6.14 -5.64
CA GLN A 36 -1.07 -5.40 -5.49
C GLN A 36 -0.67 -5.25 -4.01
N VAL A 37 -1.64 -4.94 -3.13
CA VAL A 37 -1.41 -4.83 -1.69
C VAL A 37 -1.00 -6.17 -1.08
N ASN A 38 -1.64 -7.28 -1.47
CA ASN A 38 -1.34 -8.62 -0.99
C ASN A 38 0.07 -9.08 -1.40
N ALA A 39 0.60 -8.58 -2.50
CA ALA A 39 1.92 -8.93 -3.00
C ALA A 39 3.04 -8.05 -2.44
N ALA A 40 2.71 -6.97 -1.74
CA ALA A 40 3.67 -6.01 -1.21
C ALA A 40 4.02 -6.30 0.25
N ARG A 41 5.17 -5.77 0.69
CA ARG A 41 5.61 -5.82 2.09
C ARG A 41 5.18 -4.52 2.79
N GLY A 42 4.15 -4.61 3.61
CA GLY A 42 3.66 -3.49 4.44
C GLY A 42 3.65 -3.83 5.93
N ASP A 43 3.21 -2.85 6.71
CA ASP A 43 3.08 -2.97 8.17
C ASP A 43 1.83 -2.24 8.68
N LYS A 44 1.64 -2.21 10.01
CA LYS A 44 0.54 -1.48 10.64
C LYS A 44 0.55 0.04 10.37
N HIS A 45 1.69 0.59 9.97
CA HIS A 45 1.86 2.01 9.67
C HIS A 45 1.54 2.35 8.22
N THR A 46 1.58 1.38 7.30
CA THR A 46 1.09 1.53 5.93
C THR A 46 -0.41 1.87 5.95
N LYS A 47 -0.78 2.99 5.34
CA LYS A 47 -2.17 3.45 5.23
C LYS A 47 -2.69 3.13 3.84
N LEU A 48 -3.86 2.51 3.77
CA LEU A 48 -4.51 2.08 2.53
C LEU A 48 -5.79 2.91 2.26
N PRO A 49 -6.25 2.97 1.00
CA PRO A 49 -7.61 3.38 0.68
C PRO A 49 -8.63 2.59 1.49
N LYS A 50 -9.75 3.23 1.89
CA LYS A 50 -10.77 2.63 2.77
C LYS A 50 -11.37 1.31 2.27
N MET A 51 -11.33 1.07 0.96
CA MET A 51 -11.88 -0.14 0.32
C MET A 51 -10.91 -1.33 0.36
N LEU A 52 -9.67 -1.11 0.78
CA LEU A 52 -8.63 -2.13 0.80
C LEU A 52 -8.30 -2.52 2.24
N SER A 53 -8.05 -3.82 2.40
CA SER A 53 -7.73 -4.41 3.67
C SER A 53 -6.23 -4.65 3.77
N ARG A 54 -5.69 -4.49 4.98
CA ARG A 54 -4.32 -4.89 5.27
C ARG A 54 -4.23 -6.43 5.21
N PRO A 55 -3.27 -6.99 4.46
CA PRO A 55 -2.99 -8.42 4.45
C PRO A 55 -2.62 -8.93 5.85
N SER A 56 -3.06 -10.14 6.19
CA SER A 56 -2.81 -10.76 7.50
C SER A 56 -1.33 -11.04 7.78
N HIS A 57 -0.51 -11.13 6.74
CA HIS A 57 0.93 -11.39 6.84
C HIS A 57 1.77 -10.10 7.02
N TRP A 58 1.15 -8.92 7.00
CA TRP A 58 1.86 -7.69 7.32
C TRP A 58 2.25 -7.65 8.79
N GLY A 59 3.50 -7.24 9.03
CA GLY A 59 4.06 -7.20 10.37
C GLY A 59 3.46 -6.09 11.23
N ALA A 60 3.70 -6.22 12.54
CA ALA A 60 3.49 -5.14 13.50
C ALA A 60 4.46 -3.97 13.26
#